data_AF-A0A6G1R8E4-F1
#
_entry.id   AF-A0A6G1R8E4-F1
#
_cell.length_a   1.000
_cell.length_b   1.000
_cell.length_c   1.000
_cell.angle_alpha   90.00
_cell.angle_beta   90.00
_cell.angle_gamma   90.00
#
_symmetry.space_group_name_H-M   'P 1'
#
loop_
_entity.id
_entity.type
_entity.pdbx_description
1 polymer ?
#
loop_
_entity_poly.entity_id
_entity_poly.type
_entity_poly.pdbx_seq_one_letter_code
_entity_poly.pdbx_strand_id
1 'polypeptide(L)'
;SPLSGPPWISAAFLHCALQQQSPGGRGRSALRRLGADTEQLLVSLFFFSLMDLISAKIAPKDSLDFQTALERALEIFRCLEERGAAWSCLFHSAETDSPASLVLRRAASDRHIQLLPLAFYSLTPCFPQELLAQEHTSLSMALELYIQLLRLFVEGRDLPPGPAEHGDPLKVMATARRYL
;
A
#
# COMPACT_ATOMS: atom_id res chain seq x y z
N SER A 1 15.28 22.97 -6.86
CA SER A 1 14.22 23.34 -7.82
C SER A 1 12.92 22.72 -7.36
N PRO A 2 11.81 23.44 -7.28
CA PRO A 2 10.53 22.80 -6.96
C PRO A 2 10.18 21.82 -8.09
N LEU A 3 9.59 20.68 -7.73
CA LEU A 3 9.07 19.71 -8.70
C LEU A 3 7.92 20.38 -9.46
N SER A 4 8.19 20.83 -10.69
CA SER A 4 7.28 21.68 -11.49
C SER A 4 6.06 20.94 -12.09
N GLY A 5 5.75 19.72 -11.62
CA GLY A 5 4.69 18.89 -12.19
C GLY A 5 3.93 18.09 -11.13
N PRO A 6 2.81 17.45 -11.50
CA PRO A 6 2.02 16.65 -10.58
C PRO A 6 2.89 15.64 -9.80
N PRO A 7 2.79 15.57 -8.47
CA PRO A 7 3.64 14.71 -7.64
C PRO A 7 3.61 13.23 -8.05
N TRP A 8 2.47 12.75 -8.53
CA TRP A 8 2.29 11.37 -8.97
C TRP A 8 3.11 11.00 -10.21
N ILE A 9 3.40 11.94 -11.12
CA ILE A 9 4.24 11.69 -12.30
C ILE A 9 5.69 11.48 -11.84
N SER A 10 6.18 12.35 -10.96
CA SER A 10 7.52 12.22 -10.38
C SER A 10 7.66 10.92 -9.59
N ALA A 11 6.62 10.54 -8.85
CA ALA A 11 6.56 9.26 -8.15
C ALA A 11 6.59 8.06 -9.11
N ALA A 12 5.90 8.11 -10.26
CA ALA A 12 5.93 7.03 -11.24
C ALA A 12 7.33 6.83 -11.82
N PHE A 13 8.03 7.90 -12.20
CA PHE A 13 9.41 7.82 -12.66
C PHE A 13 10.35 7.27 -11.58
N LEU A 14 10.21 7.76 -10.34
CA LEU A 14 11.00 7.27 -9.22
C LEU A 14 10.72 5.78 -8.95
N HIS A 15 9.46 5.36 -9.00
CA HIS A 15 9.05 3.97 -8.83
C HIS A 15 9.71 3.05 -9.88
N CYS A 16 9.63 3.42 -11.16
CA CYS A 16 10.29 2.68 -12.24
C CYS A 16 11.81 2.64 -12.06
N ALA A 17 12.44 3.75 -11.66
CA ALA A 17 13.87 3.82 -11.42
C ALA A 17 14.31 2.94 -10.23
N LEU A 18 13.48 2.82 -9.19
CA LEU A 18 13.73 1.96 -8.04
C LEU A 18 13.54 0.47 -8.38
N GLN A 19 12.56 0.14 -9.22
CA GLN A 19 12.37 -1.24 -9.71
C GLN A 19 13.55 -1.73 -10.57
N GLN A 20 14.17 -0.84 -11.34
CA GLN A 20 15.31 -1.17 -12.21
C GLN A 20 16.64 -1.34 -11.46
N GLN A 21 16.71 -0.94 -10.19
CA GLN A 21 17.90 -1.13 -9.36
C GLN A 21 17.93 -2.54 -8.76
N SER A 22 19.10 -3.19 -8.80
CA SER A 22 19.35 -4.52 -8.23
C SER A 22 18.94 -4.58 -6.74
N PRO A 23 18.47 -5.74 -6.22
CA PRO A 23 18.06 -5.90 -4.82
C PRO A 23 19.28 -5.75 -3.92
N GLY A 24 19.54 -4.53 -3.45
CA GLY A 24 20.81 -4.19 -2.80
C GLY A 24 20.85 -2.79 -2.21
N GLY A 25 19.83 -2.42 -1.44
CA GLY A 25 19.97 -1.45 -0.34
C GLY A 25 20.07 0.04 -0.67
N ARG A 26 20.02 0.49 -1.93
CA ARG A 26 20.18 1.93 -2.25
C ARG A 26 18.88 2.75 -2.13
N GLY A 27 17.70 2.10 -2.14
CA GLY A 27 16.38 2.76 -2.04
C GLY A 27 16.18 3.60 -0.77
N ARG A 28 16.55 3.07 0.40
CA ARG A 28 16.44 3.75 1.71
C ARG A 28 17.12 5.11 1.76
N SER A 29 18.32 5.17 1.19
CA SER A 29 19.12 6.39 1.15
C SER A 29 18.53 7.45 0.21
N ALA A 30 17.81 7.03 -0.84
CA ALA A 30 17.18 7.94 -1.78
C ALA A 30 15.91 8.55 -1.19
N LEU A 31 15.06 7.76 -0.53
CA LEU A 31 13.82 8.23 0.10
C LEU A 31 14.10 9.23 1.24
N ARG A 32 15.12 8.96 2.06
CA ARG A 32 15.55 9.87 3.14
C ARG A 32 16.11 11.19 2.64
N ARG A 33 16.57 11.26 1.39
CA ARG A 33 17.10 12.48 0.77
C ARG A 33 16.02 13.35 0.13
N LEU A 34 14.77 12.88 0.07
CA LEU A 34 13.64 13.71 -0.35
C LEU A 34 13.41 14.79 0.73
N GLY A 35 13.23 16.05 0.32
CA GLY A 35 13.01 17.18 1.23
C GLY A 35 11.67 17.12 1.98
N ALA A 36 11.39 18.10 2.85
CA ALA A 36 10.22 18.15 3.72
C ALA A 36 8.88 18.51 3.04
N ASP A 37 8.86 18.64 1.70
CA ASP A 37 7.66 18.99 0.91
C ASP A 37 7.36 17.90 -0.15
N THR A 38 7.57 16.63 0.21
CA THR A 38 7.41 15.50 -0.73
C THR A 38 6.38 14.48 -0.27
N GLU A 39 5.48 14.85 0.63
CA GLU A 39 4.45 13.97 1.22
C GLU A 39 3.55 13.41 0.12
N GLN A 40 3.04 14.27 -0.78
CA GLN A 40 2.19 13.82 -1.89
C GLN A 40 2.93 12.92 -2.89
N LEU A 41 4.24 13.12 -3.05
CA LEU A 41 5.09 12.24 -3.86
C LEU A 41 5.24 10.88 -3.16
N LEU A 42 5.46 10.85 -1.85
CA LEU A 42 5.55 9.62 -1.06
C LEU A 42 4.22 8.88 -1.03
N VAL A 43 3.08 9.57 -0.91
CA VAL A 43 1.74 8.97 -0.99
C VAL A 43 1.53 8.32 -2.35
N SER A 44 1.91 9.00 -3.43
CA SER A 44 1.84 8.44 -4.78
C SER A 44 2.78 7.24 -4.96
N LEU A 45 3.98 7.31 -4.41
CA LEU A 45 4.96 6.21 -4.46
C LEU A 45 4.46 5.00 -3.67
N PHE A 46 3.84 5.23 -2.52
CA PHE A 46 3.22 4.19 -1.71
C PHE A 46 2.08 3.53 -2.47
N PHE A 47 1.22 4.30 -3.14
CA PHE A 47 0.18 3.75 -4.01
C PHE A 47 0.75 2.80 -5.07
N PHE A 48 1.80 3.20 -5.80
CA PHE A 48 2.45 2.32 -6.78
C PHE A 48 3.02 1.05 -6.13
N SER A 49 3.63 1.15 -4.94
CA SER A 49 4.12 -0.03 -4.21
C SER A 49 3.00 -0.97 -3.75
N LEU A 50 1.81 -0.44 -3.44
CA LEU A 50 0.62 -1.25 -3.15
C LEU A 50 0.14 -1.99 -4.41
N MET A 51 0.20 -1.35 -5.58
CA MET A 51 -0.15 -2.00 -6.85
C MET A 51 0.82 -3.15 -7.18
N ASP A 52 2.12 -2.97 -6.93
CA ASP A 52 3.13 -4.02 -7.06
C ASP A 52 2.87 -5.17 -6.10
N LEU A 53 2.57 -4.86 -4.84
CA LEU A 53 2.26 -5.86 -3.81
C LEU A 53 1.05 -6.71 -4.20
N ILE A 54 0.00 -6.06 -4.71
CA ILE A 54 -1.20 -6.73 -5.23
C ILE A 54 -0.86 -7.54 -6.49
N SER A 55 -0.06 -7.00 -7.40
CA SER A 55 0.37 -7.71 -8.62
C SER A 55 1.13 -8.99 -8.28
N ALA A 56 2.04 -8.92 -7.31
CA ALA A 56 2.79 -10.07 -6.79
C ALA A 56 1.89 -11.11 -6.12
N LYS A 57 0.72 -10.70 -5.57
CA LYS A 57 -0.31 -11.63 -5.12
C LYS A 57 -1.07 -12.25 -6.29
N ILE A 58 -1.51 -11.47 -7.28
CA ILE A 58 -2.36 -11.93 -8.39
C ILE A 58 -1.63 -12.92 -9.30
N ALA A 59 -0.38 -12.61 -9.65
CA ALA A 59 0.44 -13.39 -10.55
C ALA A 59 1.81 -13.66 -9.90
N PRO A 60 1.86 -14.53 -8.87
CA PRO A 60 3.09 -14.83 -8.18
C PRO A 60 4.05 -15.52 -9.16
N LYS A 61 5.18 -14.87 -9.44
CA LYS A 61 6.27 -15.50 -10.19
C LYS A 61 7.16 -16.28 -9.21
N ASP A 62 7.50 -15.67 -8.07
CA ASP A 62 8.15 -16.30 -6.92
C ASP A 62 7.63 -15.75 -5.58
N SER A 63 7.73 -16.52 -4.49
CA SER A 63 7.34 -16.05 -3.13
C SER A 63 8.20 -14.89 -2.62
N LEU A 64 9.44 -14.80 -3.10
CA LEU A 64 10.38 -13.71 -2.86
C LEU A 64 9.89 -12.37 -3.44
N ASP A 65 9.08 -12.39 -4.51
CA ASP A 65 8.58 -11.16 -5.14
C ASP A 65 7.55 -10.46 -4.24
N PHE A 66 6.67 -11.23 -3.60
CA PHE A 66 5.69 -10.69 -2.67
C PHE A 66 6.37 -10.09 -1.43
N GLN A 67 7.33 -10.81 -0.84
CA GLN A 67 8.06 -10.32 0.33
C GLN A 67 8.88 -9.06 0.01
N THR A 68 9.52 -9.02 -1.16
CA THR A 68 10.26 -7.84 -1.62
C THR A 68 9.34 -6.63 -1.83
N ALA A 69 8.17 -6.84 -2.44
CA ALA A 69 7.16 -5.79 -2.61
C ALA A 69 6.64 -5.30 -1.25
N LEU A 70 6.42 -6.21 -0.30
CA LEU A 70 5.95 -5.89 1.04
C LEU A 70 6.97 -5.04 1.80
N GLU A 71 8.25 -5.43 1.78
CA GLU A 71 9.34 -4.69 2.42
C GLU A 71 9.50 -3.28 1.86
N ARG A 72 9.38 -3.12 0.53
CA ARG A 72 9.41 -1.81 -0.14
C ARG A 72 8.22 -0.94 0.27
N ALA A 73 7.01 -1.50 0.28
CA ALA A 73 5.82 -0.78 0.72
C ALA A 73 5.94 -0.32 2.18
N LEU A 74 6.47 -1.18 3.07
CA LEU A 74 6.71 -0.85 4.48
C LEU A 74 7.81 0.19 4.69
N GLU A 75 8.80 0.24 3.80
CA GLU A 75 9.85 1.26 3.84
C GLU A 75 9.28 2.65 3.52
N ILE A 76 8.48 2.74 2.46
CA ILE A 76 7.82 4.00 2.07
C ILE A 76 6.80 4.42 3.14
N PHE A 77 6.03 3.47 3.67
CA PHE A 77 5.08 3.70 4.76
C PHE A 77 5.75 4.32 5.99
N ARG A 78 6.90 3.78 6.42
CA ARG A 78 7.67 4.35 7.54
C ARG A 78 8.08 5.79 7.28
N CYS A 79 8.49 6.13 6.06
CA CYS A 79 8.80 7.51 5.70
C CYS A 79 7.57 8.43 5.68
N LEU A 80 6.37 7.91 5.35
CA LEU A 80 5.11 8.65 5.42
C LEU A 80 4.74 8.95 6.87
N GLU A 81 4.88 7.96 7.75
CA GLU A 81 4.62 8.07 9.19
C GLU A 81 5.55 9.07 9.87
N GLU A 82 6.86 8.98 9.60
CA GLU A 82 7.87 9.93 10.11
C GLU A 82 7.55 11.39 9.75
N ARG A 83 6.75 11.61 8.70
CA ARG A 83 6.38 12.94 8.17
C ARG A 83 4.92 13.34 8.45
N GLY A 84 4.14 12.50 9.13
CA GLY A 84 2.72 12.74 9.37
C GLY A 84 1.90 12.90 8.08
N ALA A 85 2.30 12.22 7.00
CA ALA A 85 1.62 12.33 5.72
C ALA A 85 0.30 11.54 5.73
N ALA A 86 -0.73 12.09 5.08
CA ALA A 86 -2.07 11.48 5.04
C ALA A 86 -2.16 10.28 4.07
N TRP A 87 -1.45 9.18 4.34
CA TRP A 87 -1.45 7.97 3.51
C TRP A 87 -2.79 7.22 3.53
N SER A 88 -3.56 7.40 4.60
CA SER A 88 -4.87 6.79 4.84
C SER A 88 -5.89 7.18 3.75
N CYS A 89 -5.72 8.34 3.10
CA CYS A 89 -6.51 8.77 1.95
C CYS A 89 -6.51 7.77 0.76
N LEU A 90 -5.50 6.90 0.65
CA LEU A 90 -5.46 5.91 -0.42
C LEU A 90 -6.49 4.79 -0.24
N PHE A 91 -6.94 4.56 1.00
CA PHE A 91 -7.81 3.44 1.37
C PHE A 91 -9.28 3.83 1.57
N HIS A 92 -9.59 5.12 1.69
CA HIS A 92 -10.97 5.60 1.79
C HIS A 92 -11.75 5.34 0.49
N SER A 93 -13.06 5.12 0.60
CA SER A 93 -13.97 5.09 -0.54
C SER A 93 -14.20 6.51 -1.07
N ALA A 94 -14.46 6.62 -2.38
CA ALA A 94 -14.36 7.80 -3.27
C ALA A 94 -15.00 9.13 -2.83
N GLU A 95 -15.76 9.19 -1.73
CA GLU A 95 -16.51 10.38 -1.31
C GLU A 95 -15.65 11.42 -0.57
N THR A 96 -14.46 11.04 -0.09
CA THR A 96 -13.57 11.92 0.72
C THR A 96 -12.16 12.07 0.11
N ASP A 97 -12.01 11.69 -1.16
CA ASP A 97 -10.69 11.64 -1.80
C ASP A 97 -10.12 13.03 -2.10
N SER A 98 -8.82 13.19 -1.84
CA SER A 98 -8.10 14.32 -2.43
C SER A 98 -8.07 14.14 -3.97
N PRO A 99 -8.01 15.23 -4.75
CA PRO A 99 -7.93 15.12 -6.21
C PRO A 99 -6.78 14.21 -6.70
N ALA A 100 -5.68 14.14 -5.93
CA ALA A 100 -4.53 13.31 -6.24
C ALA A 100 -4.78 11.81 -6.00
N SER A 101 -5.45 11.42 -4.89
CA SER A 101 -5.78 10.00 -4.63
C SER A 101 -6.79 9.48 -5.65
N LEU A 102 -7.75 10.32 -6.05
CA LEU A 102 -8.74 9.98 -7.06
C LEU A 102 -8.12 9.74 -8.45
N VAL A 103 -7.12 10.54 -8.86
CA VAL A 103 -6.38 10.32 -10.12
C VAL A 103 -5.63 8.99 -10.10
N LEU A 104 -4.92 8.69 -9.00
CA LEU A 104 -4.20 7.43 -8.83
C LEU A 104 -5.15 6.23 -8.89
N ARG A 105 -6.29 6.31 -8.20
CA ARG A 105 -7.29 5.24 -8.19
C ARG A 105 -7.90 5.00 -9.57
N ARG A 106 -8.19 6.06 -10.33
CA ARG A 106 -8.70 5.95 -11.71
C ARG A 106 -7.68 5.40 -12.71
N ALA A 107 -6.40 5.53 -12.40
CA ALA A 107 -5.32 4.99 -13.25
C ALA A 107 -5.07 3.48 -13.03
N ALA A 108 -5.51 2.93 -11.90
CA ALA A 108 -5.39 1.50 -11.61
C ALA A 108 -6.61 0.71 -12.13
N SER A 109 -6.44 -0.59 -12.35
CA SER A 109 -7.57 -1.43 -12.76
C SER A 109 -8.51 -1.70 -11.59
N ASP A 110 -9.79 -1.91 -11.89
CA ASP A 110 -10.82 -2.21 -10.87
C ASP A 110 -10.42 -3.40 -9.98
N ARG A 111 -9.73 -4.40 -10.54
CA ARG A 111 -9.23 -5.55 -9.78
C ARG A 111 -8.19 -5.15 -8.74
N HIS A 112 -7.27 -4.23 -9.06
CA HIS A 112 -6.29 -3.74 -8.09
C HIS A 112 -6.96 -2.92 -7.00
N ILE A 113 -7.89 -2.04 -7.37
CA ILE A 113 -8.64 -1.23 -6.40
C ILE A 113 -9.44 -2.12 -5.45
N GLN A 114 -10.11 -3.15 -5.97
CA GLN A 114 -10.84 -4.13 -5.15
C GLN A 114 -9.94 -4.89 -4.17
N LEU A 115 -8.65 -5.05 -4.47
CA LEU A 115 -7.68 -5.78 -3.64
C LEU A 115 -6.87 -4.87 -2.70
N LEU A 116 -7.13 -3.56 -2.67
CA LEU A 116 -6.52 -2.64 -1.68
C LEU A 116 -6.71 -3.10 -0.22
N PRO A 117 -7.89 -3.63 0.20
CA PRO A 117 -8.04 -4.19 1.55
C PRO A 117 -7.06 -5.33 1.85
N LEU A 118 -6.79 -6.21 0.87
CA LEU A 118 -5.83 -7.29 1.01
C LEU A 118 -4.41 -6.75 1.22
N ALA A 119 -4.03 -5.72 0.47
CA ALA A 119 -2.73 -5.06 0.61
C ALA A 119 -2.58 -4.38 1.98
N PHE A 120 -3.61 -3.65 2.42
CA PHE A 120 -3.64 -3.02 3.74
C PHE A 120 -3.39 -4.04 4.86
N TYR A 121 -4.17 -5.13 4.90
CA TYR A 121 -4.01 -6.15 5.93
C TYR A 121 -2.76 -7.02 5.80
N SER A 122 -2.10 -7.00 4.64
CA SER A 122 -0.77 -7.60 4.50
C SER A 122 0.32 -6.78 5.19
N LEU A 123 0.12 -5.45 5.32
CA LEU A 123 1.07 -4.53 5.96
C LEU A 123 0.86 -4.41 7.47
N THR A 124 -0.37 -4.57 7.97
CA THR A 124 -0.73 -4.38 9.39
C THR A 124 0.11 -5.16 10.40
N PRO A 125 0.59 -6.41 10.15
CA PRO A 125 1.49 -7.12 11.07
C PRO A 125 2.78 -6.37 11.38
N CYS A 126 3.19 -5.47 10.49
CA CYS A 126 4.44 -4.74 10.57
C CYS A 126 4.25 -3.28 11.03
N PHE A 127 3.02 -2.86 11.36
CA PHE A 127 2.75 -1.52 11.86
C PHE A 127 3.16 -1.37 13.33
N PRO A 128 3.70 -0.20 13.73
CA PRO A 128 3.90 0.13 15.15
C PRO A 128 2.56 0.08 15.91
N GLN A 129 2.58 -0.35 17.18
CA GLN A 129 1.36 -0.43 17.99
C GLN A 129 0.74 0.94 18.27
N GLU A 130 1.56 1.98 18.33
CA GLU A 130 1.17 3.36 18.58
C GLU A 130 0.30 3.92 17.45
N LEU A 131 0.60 3.53 16.21
CA LEU A 131 -0.12 3.92 15.01
C LEU A 131 -1.57 3.42 15.02
N LEU A 132 -1.78 2.22 15.57
CA LEU A 132 -3.09 1.59 15.71
C LEU A 132 -3.92 2.22 16.85
N ALA A 133 -3.26 2.84 17.83
CA ALA A 133 -3.92 3.44 18.99
C ALA A 133 -4.27 4.92 18.80
N GLN A 134 -3.57 5.63 17.90
CA GLN A 134 -3.56 7.09 17.88
C GLN A 134 -4.56 7.72 16.90
N GLU A 135 -5.03 6.99 15.88
CA GLU A 135 -6.01 7.52 14.93
C GLU A 135 -7.41 6.95 15.18
N HIS A 136 -8.33 7.75 15.74
CA HIS A 136 -9.76 7.39 15.78
C HIS A 136 -10.37 7.17 14.36
N THR A 137 -9.74 7.72 13.33
CA THR A 137 -10.02 7.48 11.90
C THR A 137 -9.54 6.12 11.39
N SER A 138 -8.62 5.45 12.10
CA SER A 138 -8.06 4.16 11.68
C SER A 138 -9.03 2.98 11.85
N LEU A 139 -9.84 2.95 12.92
CA LEU A 139 -10.71 1.81 13.21
C LEU A 139 -11.91 1.75 12.27
N SER A 140 -12.51 2.89 11.94
CA SER A 140 -13.62 2.95 10.97
C SER A 140 -13.17 2.54 9.57
N MET A 141 -12.01 3.03 9.14
CA MET A 141 -11.39 2.60 7.87
C MET A 141 -11.04 1.11 7.89
N ALA A 142 -10.37 0.64 8.94
CA ALA A 142 -10.00 -0.78 9.06
C ALA A 142 -11.25 -1.65 8.99
N LEU A 143 -12.31 -1.32 9.72
CA LEU A 143 -13.58 -2.04 9.67
C LEU A 143 -14.19 -2.04 8.26
N GLU A 144 -14.18 -0.90 7.57
CA GLU A 144 -14.68 -0.83 6.19
C GLU A 144 -13.87 -1.73 5.25
N LEU A 145 -12.53 -1.67 5.32
CA LEU A 145 -11.63 -2.53 4.55
C LEU A 145 -11.84 -4.01 4.91
N TYR A 146 -12.11 -4.33 6.17
CA TYR A 146 -12.41 -5.69 6.60
C TYR A 146 -13.69 -6.22 5.97
N ILE A 147 -14.74 -5.41 5.95
CA ILE A 147 -16.02 -5.75 5.31
C ILE A 147 -15.80 -5.95 3.80
N GLN A 148 -15.01 -5.08 3.16
CA GLN A 148 -14.66 -5.24 1.75
C GLN A 148 -13.87 -6.54 1.51
N LEU A 149 -12.90 -6.87 2.37
CA LEU A 149 -12.12 -8.12 2.30
C LEU A 149 -13.02 -9.36 2.48
N LEU A 150 -13.97 -9.31 3.42
CA LEU A 150 -14.97 -10.38 3.62
C LEU A 150 -15.83 -10.58 2.37
N ARG A 151 -16.29 -9.49 1.74
CA ARG A 151 -17.11 -9.56 0.52
C ARG A 151 -16.35 -10.23 -0.62
N LEU A 152 -15.05 -9.93 -0.80
CA LEU A 152 -14.22 -10.61 -1.80
C LEU A 152 -14.21 -12.13 -1.60
N PHE A 153 -14.10 -12.58 -0.34
CA PHE A 153 -14.10 -14.00 0.00
C PHE A 153 -15.47 -14.66 -0.18
N VAL A 154 -16.55 -14.03 0.31
CA VAL A 154 -17.92 -14.57 0.26
C VAL A 154 -18.45 -14.65 -1.17
N GLU A 155 -18.11 -13.68 -2.02
CA GLU A 155 -18.58 -13.64 -3.40
C GLU A 155 -17.80 -14.58 -4.33
N GLY A 156 -16.80 -15.32 -3.81
CA GLY A 156 -15.97 -16.22 -4.62
C GLY A 156 -15.17 -15.47 -5.69
N ARG A 157 -14.93 -14.16 -5.49
CA ARG A 157 -14.01 -13.41 -6.36
C ARG A 157 -12.62 -13.89 -6.04
N ASP A 158 -12.14 -14.87 -6.81
CA ASP A 158 -10.87 -15.61 -6.64
C ASP A 158 -9.76 -14.71 -6.07
N LEU A 159 -9.61 -14.77 -4.74
CA LEU A 159 -8.44 -14.23 -4.07
C LEU A 159 -7.28 -15.06 -4.57
N PRO A 160 -6.24 -14.44 -5.12
CA PRO A 160 -5.20 -15.20 -5.76
C PRO A 160 -4.52 -16.11 -4.72
N PRO A 161 -4.23 -17.38 -5.07
CA PRO A 161 -3.66 -18.33 -4.14
C PRO A 161 -2.27 -17.84 -3.72
N GLY A 162 -2.12 -17.47 -2.45
CA GLY A 162 -0.82 -17.05 -1.92
C GLY A 162 0.07 -18.25 -1.56
N PRO A 163 1.40 -18.09 -1.55
CA PRO A 163 2.30 -19.12 -1.06
C PRO A 163 2.01 -19.44 0.42
N ALA A 164 2.06 -20.74 0.75
CA ALA A 164 1.47 -21.38 1.94
C ALA A 164 1.82 -20.80 3.33
N GLU A 165 2.83 -19.92 3.43
CA GLU A 165 3.30 -19.43 4.72
C GLU A 165 2.91 -17.98 5.03
N HIS A 166 2.90 -17.08 4.04
CA HIS A 166 2.73 -15.61 4.24
C HIS A 166 1.67 -14.97 3.34
N GLY A 167 0.88 -15.78 2.61
CA GLY A 167 -0.09 -15.27 1.65
C GLY A 167 -1.45 -15.93 1.64
N ASP A 168 -1.73 -16.82 2.58
CA ASP A 168 -3.06 -17.41 2.72
C ASP A 168 -4.09 -16.30 3.05
N PRO A 169 -5.07 -16.03 2.17
CA PRO A 169 -6.10 -15.04 2.44
C PRO A 169 -6.82 -15.27 3.79
N LEU A 170 -6.92 -16.52 4.24
CA LEU A 170 -7.50 -16.86 5.55
C LEU A 170 -6.61 -16.40 6.70
N LYS A 171 -5.28 -16.49 6.58
CA LYS A 171 -4.36 -15.91 7.57
C LYS A 171 -4.48 -14.40 7.62
N VAL A 172 -4.60 -13.73 6.46
CA VAL A 172 -4.81 -12.28 6.41
C VAL A 172 -6.12 -11.90 7.10
N MET A 173 -7.21 -12.65 6.87
CA MET A 173 -8.49 -12.42 7.54
C MET A 173 -8.43 -12.69 9.06
N ALA A 174 -7.76 -13.76 9.49
CA ALA A 174 -7.58 -14.07 10.91
C ALA A 174 -6.71 -13.01 11.61
N THR A 175 -5.75 -12.47 10.89
CA THR A 175 -4.87 -11.40 11.34
C THR A 175 -5.65 -10.08 11.44
N ALA A 176 -6.41 -9.73 10.40
CA ALA A 176 -7.31 -8.58 10.38
C ALA A 176 -8.29 -8.56 11.57
N ARG A 177 -8.86 -9.71 11.96
CA ARG A 177 -9.73 -9.84 13.14
C ARG A 177 -9.06 -9.47 14.46
N ARG A 178 -7.74 -9.55 14.58
CA ARG A 178 -7.03 -9.14 15.80
C ARG A 178 -6.88 -7.61 15.90
N TYR A 179 -7.13 -6.90 14.81
CA TYR A 179 -7.01 -5.44 14.72
C TYR A 179 -8.36 -4.72 14.82
N LEU A 180 -9.46 -5.46 14.98
CA LEU A 180 -10.81 -4.95 15.22
C LEU A 180 -11.23 -5.27 16.65
#